data_AF-A0A3B8Q4M2-F1
#
_entry.id   AF-A0A3B8Q4M2-F1
#
_cell.length_a   1.000
_cell.length_b   1.000
_cell.length_c   1.000
_cell.angle_alpha   90.00
_cell.angle_beta   90.00
_cell.angle_gamma   90.00
#
_symmetry.space_group_name_H-M   'P 1'
#
loop_
_entity.id
_entity.type
_entity.pdbx_description
1 polymer ?
#
loop_
_entity_poly.entity_id
_entity_poly.type
_entity_poly.pdbx_seq_one_letter_code
_entity_poly.pdbx_strand_id
1 'polypeptide(L)'
;MSDLKFAFRQLLKNPGFTAAAVLVLALGIGLNTAMFSGFYALVFNPRPFPAPDRVVQLYSQDKKEPAKFRAFSYPAYRELRERRDLFTGVLAQALAFVAVGEDTEARRAFSAVVSANYFEVLGVPLLRGRGFTADEESPGADLPVVIVSHFFWRNSGSNPNLVGSTLRINGRLFTIVGITPQKFTGANATIGPEFYFPL
;
A
#
# COMPACT_ATOMS: atom_id res chain seq x y z
N MET A 1 -48.60 -22.97 4.14
CA MET A 1 -48.52 -21.73 4.95
C MET A 1 -48.87 -21.93 6.43
N SER A 2 -49.70 -22.93 6.80
CA SER A 2 -50.00 -23.29 8.20
C SER A 2 -48.76 -23.62 9.04
N ASP A 3 -47.79 -24.29 8.43
CA ASP A 3 -46.67 -24.90 9.17
C ASP A 3 -45.63 -23.85 9.60
N LEU A 4 -45.42 -22.80 8.81
CA LEU A 4 -44.59 -21.64 9.17
C LEU A 4 -45.16 -20.88 10.37
N LYS A 5 -46.49 -20.66 10.39
CA LYS A 5 -47.18 -20.02 11.53
C LYS A 5 -47.08 -20.88 12.79
N PHE A 6 -47.22 -22.19 12.64
CA PHE A 6 -47.09 -23.12 13.76
C PHE A 6 -45.67 -23.14 14.32
N ALA A 7 -44.64 -23.22 13.47
CA ALA A 7 -43.23 -23.19 13.87
C ALA A 7 -42.85 -21.89 14.59
N PHE A 8 -43.28 -20.73 14.09
CA PHE A 8 -43.02 -19.44 14.74
C PHE A 8 -43.66 -19.35 16.13
N ARG A 9 -44.90 -19.84 16.26
CA ARG A 9 -45.59 -19.90 17.57
C ARG A 9 -44.88 -20.86 18.54
N GLN A 10 -44.27 -21.93 18.03
CA GLN A 10 -43.50 -22.87 18.84
C GLN A 10 -42.19 -22.27 19.36
N LEU A 11 -41.52 -21.44 18.55
CA LEU A 11 -40.31 -20.72 18.94
C LEU A 11 -40.59 -19.67 20.04
N LEU A 12 -41.72 -18.97 19.96
CA LEU A 12 -42.16 -18.00 20.98
C LEU A 12 -42.56 -18.65 22.31
N LYS A 13 -43.00 -19.92 22.30
CA LYS A 13 -43.37 -20.65 23.51
C LYS A 13 -42.16 -21.10 24.35
N ASN A 14 -40.97 -21.23 23.75
CA ASN A 14 -39.75 -21.67 24.42
C ASN A 14 -38.63 -20.62 24.27
N PRO A 15 -38.77 -19.42 24.87
CA PRO A 15 -37.91 -18.28 24.57
C PRO A 15 -36.44 -18.50 24.93
N GLY A 16 -36.15 -19.22 26.03
CA GLY A 16 -34.76 -19.48 26.46
C GLY A 16 -33.99 -20.37 25.48
N PHE A 17 -34.60 -21.47 25.04
CA PHE A 17 -33.99 -22.37 24.05
C PHE A 17 -33.83 -21.69 22.70
N THR A 18 -34.87 -20.99 22.24
CA THR A 18 -34.83 -20.23 20.98
C THR A 18 -33.72 -19.18 21.02
N ALA A 19 -33.58 -18.43 22.12
CA ALA A 19 -32.53 -17.41 22.26
C ALA A 19 -31.12 -18.03 22.19
N ALA A 20 -30.88 -19.15 22.89
CA ALA A 20 -29.59 -19.85 22.85
C ALA A 20 -29.27 -20.35 21.42
N ALA A 21 -30.24 -20.95 20.73
CA ALA A 21 -30.06 -21.43 19.36
C ALA A 21 -29.78 -20.28 18.37
N VAL A 22 -30.51 -19.17 18.47
CA VAL A 22 -30.27 -17.97 17.66
C VAL A 22 -28.89 -17.38 17.92
N LEU A 23 -28.44 -17.30 19.18
CA LEU A 23 -27.12 -16.80 19.52
C LEU A 23 -26.00 -17.66 18.93
N VAL A 24 -26.11 -18.99 19.03
CA VAL A 24 -25.12 -19.91 18.45
C VAL A 24 -25.07 -19.77 16.93
N LEU A 25 -26.23 -19.73 16.26
CA LEU A 25 -26.30 -19.53 14.81
C LEU A 25 -25.75 -18.16 14.41
N ALA A 26 -26.10 -17.09 15.13
CA ALA A 26 -25.61 -15.75 14.87
C ALA A 26 -24.10 -15.64 15.03
N LEU A 27 -23.53 -16.26 16.06
CA LEU A 27 -22.07 -16.31 16.27
C LEU A 27 -21.37 -17.10 15.16
N GLY A 28 -21.90 -18.28 14.79
CA GLY A 28 -21.32 -19.10 13.73
C GLY A 28 -21.36 -18.41 12.37
N ILE A 29 -22.48 -17.78 12.02
CA ILE A 29 -22.63 -17.04 10.76
C ILE A 29 -21.76 -15.77 10.80
N GLY A 30 -21.78 -15.02 11.90
CA GLY A 30 -21.04 -13.78 12.06
C GLY A 30 -19.53 -13.98 11.97
N LEU A 31 -19.00 -15.01 12.65
CA LEU A 31 -17.57 -15.31 12.64
C LEU A 31 -17.09 -15.70 11.24
N ASN A 32 -17.81 -16.61 10.56
CA ASN A 32 -17.46 -17.02 9.20
C ASN A 32 -17.53 -15.85 8.21
N THR A 33 -18.56 -15.01 8.33
CA THR A 33 -18.72 -13.82 7.48
C THR A 33 -17.60 -12.82 7.73
N ALA A 34 -17.19 -12.59 8.98
CA ALA A 34 -16.10 -11.69 9.33
C ALA A 34 -14.76 -12.16 8.76
N MET A 35 -14.45 -13.46 8.89
CA MET A 35 -13.23 -14.05 8.31
C MET A 35 -13.20 -13.90 6.79
N PHE A 36 -14.31 -14.23 6.11
CA PHE A 36 -14.37 -14.13 4.66
C PHE A 36 -14.31 -12.66 4.18
N SER A 37 -14.96 -11.74 4.89
CA SER A 37 -14.90 -10.31 4.58
C SER A 37 -13.48 -9.76 4.70
N GLY A 38 -12.74 -10.18 5.73
CA GLY A 38 -11.33 -9.83 5.89
C GLY A 38 -10.48 -10.35 4.72
N PHE A 39 -10.64 -11.62 4.35
CA PHE A 39 -9.94 -12.21 3.21
C PHE A 39 -10.28 -11.51 1.90
N TYR A 40 -11.57 -11.25 1.65
CA TYR A 40 -12.01 -10.56 0.46
C TYR A 40 -11.45 -9.13 0.38
N ALA A 41 -11.43 -8.41 1.50
CA ALA A 41 -10.84 -7.08 1.59
C ALA A 41 -9.31 -7.07 1.43
N LEU A 42 -8.62 -8.19 1.70
CA LEU A 42 -7.17 -8.30 1.47
C LEU A 42 -6.83 -8.72 0.03
N VAL A 43 -7.64 -9.61 -0.56
CA VAL A 43 -7.37 -10.20 -1.88
C VAL A 43 -7.99 -9.41 -3.03
N PHE A 44 -9.21 -8.89 -2.85
CA PHE A 44 -10.01 -8.28 -3.91
C PHE A 44 -10.22 -6.77 -3.71
N ASN A 45 -9.46 -6.12 -2.81
CA ASN A 45 -9.54 -4.67 -2.69
C ASN A 45 -9.17 -4.04 -4.04
N PRO A 46 -10.01 -3.19 -4.64
CA PRO A 46 -9.62 -2.44 -5.83
C PRO A 46 -8.34 -1.67 -5.51
N ARG A 47 -7.30 -1.96 -6.30
CA ARG A 47 -6.00 -1.28 -6.17
C ARG A 47 -6.23 0.22 -6.28
N PRO A 48 -5.50 1.05 -5.50
CA PRO A 48 -5.79 2.47 -5.39
C PRO A 48 -5.19 3.30 -6.52
N PHE A 49 -5.28 2.81 -7.75
CA PHE A 49 -4.80 3.47 -8.96
C PHE A 49 -5.65 3.06 -10.17
N PRO A 50 -5.76 3.93 -11.20
CA PRO A 50 -6.52 3.63 -12.40
C PRO A 50 -6.02 2.38 -13.13
N ALA A 51 -6.95 1.64 -13.76
CA ALA A 51 -6.69 0.49 -14.62
C ALA A 51 -5.70 -0.55 -14.03
N PRO A 52 -5.95 -1.09 -12.82
CA PRO A 52 -5.03 -2.01 -12.18
C PRO A 52 -4.89 -3.36 -12.90
N ASP A 53 -5.85 -3.69 -13.76
CA ASP A 53 -5.82 -4.83 -14.70
C ASP A 53 -4.72 -4.70 -15.78
N ARG A 54 -4.18 -3.49 -15.99
CA ARG A 54 -3.11 -3.22 -16.98
C ARG A 54 -1.72 -3.14 -16.36
N VAL A 55 -1.61 -3.22 -15.04
CA VAL A 55 -0.33 -3.17 -14.33
C VAL A 55 0.17 -4.59 -14.14
N VAL A 56 1.34 -4.89 -14.72
CA VAL A 56 2.01 -6.18 -14.58
C VAL A 56 3.33 -6.02 -13.85
N GLN A 57 3.70 -7.02 -13.06
CA GLN A 57 5.01 -7.06 -12.41
C GLN A 57 5.98 -7.87 -13.27
N LEU A 58 7.10 -7.25 -13.61
CA LEU A 58 8.21 -7.93 -14.28
C LEU A 58 9.07 -8.65 -13.25
N TYR A 59 9.47 -9.88 -13.57
CA TYR A 59 10.38 -10.66 -12.75
C TYR A 59 11.55 -11.16 -13.60
N SER A 60 12.76 -11.07 -13.07
CA SER A 60 13.92 -11.74 -13.66
C SER A 60 14.04 -13.14 -13.05
N GLN A 61 14.00 -14.18 -13.87
CA GLN A 61 14.13 -15.56 -13.43
C GLN A 61 15.59 -16.03 -13.47
N ASP A 62 16.03 -16.81 -12.48
CA ASP A 62 17.31 -17.51 -12.56
C ASP A 62 17.20 -18.69 -13.54
N LYS A 63 18.12 -18.76 -14.53
CA LYS A 63 18.15 -19.85 -15.52
C LYS A 63 18.36 -21.25 -14.92
N LYS A 64 19.06 -21.34 -13.78
CA LYS A 64 19.34 -22.59 -13.06
C LYS A 64 18.31 -22.88 -11.98
N GLU A 65 17.65 -21.85 -11.45
CA GLU A 65 16.62 -21.98 -10.41
C GLU A 65 15.33 -21.22 -10.80
N PRO A 66 14.47 -21.80 -11.66
CA PRO A 66 13.29 -21.12 -12.21
C PRO A 66 12.29 -20.61 -11.15
N ALA A 67 12.29 -21.20 -9.95
CA ALA A 67 11.44 -20.76 -8.84
C ALA A 67 11.94 -19.50 -8.12
N LYS A 68 13.16 -19.02 -8.42
CA LYS A 68 13.76 -17.84 -7.80
C LYS A 68 13.68 -16.65 -8.74
N PHE A 69 13.05 -15.59 -8.25
CA PHE A 69 13.03 -14.30 -8.91
C PHE A 69 14.11 -13.39 -8.33
N ARG A 70 14.73 -12.57 -9.19
CA ARG A 70 15.73 -11.58 -8.83
C ARG A 70 15.22 -10.18 -9.12
N ALA A 71 15.67 -9.23 -8.32
CA ALA A 71 15.52 -7.82 -8.62
C ALA A 71 16.28 -7.47 -9.91
N PHE A 72 15.78 -6.48 -10.64
CA PHE A 72 16.49 -5.91 -11.78
C PHE A 72 17.61 -5.00 -11.28
N SER A 73 18.74 -4.99 -11.98
CA SER A 73 19.74 -3.93 -11.81
C SER A 73 19.20 -2.61 -12.36
N TYR A 74 19.69 -1.48 -11.85
CA TYR A 74 19.28 -0.16 -12.35
C TYR A 74 19.46 0.00 -13.88
N PRO A 75 20.58 -0.43 -14.50
CA PRO A 75 20.71 -0.40 -15.96
C PRO A 75 19.67 -1.23 -16.70
N ALA A 76 19.32 -2.41 -16.20
CA ALA A 76 18.29 -3.26 -16.82
C ALA A 76 16.89 -2.64 -16.70
N TYR A 77 16.59 -2.00 -15.56
CA TYR A 77 15.37 -1.19 -15.41
C TYR A 77 15.32 -0.05 -16.44
N ARG A 78 16.43 0.68 -16.62
CA ARG A 78 16.46 1.77 -17.59
C ARG A 78 16.23 1.29 -19.02
N GLU A 79 16.86 0.19 -19.43
CA GLU A 79 16.64 -0.38 -20.77
C GLU A 79 15.15 -0.72 -20.97
N LEU A 80 14.51 -1.34 -19.98
CA LEU A 80 13.07 -1.64 -20.03
C LEU A 80 12.22 -0.35 -20.09
N ARG A 81 12.59 0.69 -19.35
CA ARG A 81 11.90 1.99 -19.36
C ARG A 81 11.98 2.69 -20.71
N GLU A 82 13.07 2.51 -21.44
CA GLU A 82 13.27 3.07 -22.78
C GLU A 82 12.48 2.31 -23.87
N ARG A 83 12.06 1.06 -23.61
CA ARG A 83 11.22 0.25 -24.52
C ARG A 83 9.73 0.61 -24.45
N ARG A 84 9.33 1.56 -25.30
CA ARG A 84 7.94 2.05 -25.41
C ARG A 84 7.01 1.20 -26.27
N ASP A 85 7.55 0.18 -26.93
CA ASP A 85 6.81 -0.75 -27.78
C ASP A 85 6.00 -1.78 -26.97
N LEU A 86 6.45 -2.12 -25.77
CA LEU A 86 5.82 -3.14 -24.91
C LEU A 86 4.94 -2.57 -23.80
N PHE A 87 5.31 -1.41 -23.25
CA PHE A 87 4.65 -0.82 -22.09
C PHE A 87 4.40 0.68 -22.29
N THR A 88 3.24 1.16 -21.86
CA THR A 88 2.93 2.60 -21.81
C THR A 88 3.84 3.35 -20.83
N GLY A 89 4.35 2.66 -19.81
CA GLY A 89 5.33 3.18 -18.87
C GLY A 89 5.89 2.07 -17.99
N VAL A 90 7.15 2.21 -17.58
CA VAL A 90 7.82 1.30 -16.65
C VAL A 90 8.24 2.08 -15.41
N LEU A 91 7.82 1.61 -14.26
CA LEU A 91 8.21 2.11 -12.95
C LEU A 91 9.05 1.06 -12.23
N ALA A 92 9.85 1.49 -11.25
CA ALA A 92 10.58 0.61 -10.38
C ALA A 92 10.23 0.91 -8.92
N GLN A 93 10.28 -0.15 -8.10
CA GLN A 93 10.13 -0.04 -6.65
C GLN A 93 10.98 -1.10 -5.95
N ALA A 94 11.49 -0.75 -4.78
CA ALA A 94 12.10 -1.67 -3.83
C ALA A 94 11.58 -1.35 -2.42
N LEU A 95 11.04 -2.35 -1.74
CA LEU A 95 10.50 -2.19 -0.38
C LEU A 95 11.64 -2.24 0.63
N ALA A 96 11.57 -1.35 1.63
CA ALA A 96 12.57 -1.23 2.68
C ALA A 96 11.93 -0.87 4.02
N PHE A 97 12.70 -0.99 5.09
CA PHE A 97 12.36 -0.40 6.38
C PHE A 97 13.41 0.64 6.75
N VAL A 98 12.94 1.75 7.29
CA VAL A 98 13.78 2.85 7.77
C VAL A 98 13.45 3.18 9.22
N ALA A 99 14.40 3.73 9.96
CA ALA A 99 14.18 4.31 11.27
C ALA A 99 13.77 5.79 11.11
N VAL A 100 12.70 6.22 11.77
CA VAL A 100 12.17 7.59 11.66
C VAL A 100 12.03 8.18 13.05
N GLY A 101 12.57 9.39 13.24
CA GLY A 101 12.61 10.07 14.54
C GLY A 101 14.05 10.28 15.03
N GLU A 102 14.17 10.73 16.27
CA GLU A 102 15.45 11.03 16.91
C GLU A 102 15.80 9.97 17.97
N ASP A 103 17.07 9.55 17.97
CA ASP A 103 17.71 8.66 18.96
C ASP A 103 16.80 7.53 19.47
N THR A 104 16.42 7.59 20.75
CA THR A 104 15.65 6.55 21.45
C THR A 104 14.17 6.53 21.09
N GLU A 105 13.65 7.56 20.43
CA GLU A 105 12.26 7.64 19.96
C GLU A 105 12.11 7.19 18.49
N ALA A 106 13.22 6.82 17.84
CA ALA A 106 13.20 6.37 16.45
C ALA A 106 12.37 5.09 16.30
N ARG A 107 11.31 5.16 15.48
CA ARG A 107 10.47 4.00 15.16
C ARG A 107 10.84 3.41 13.81
N ARG A 108 10.67 2.10 13.68
CA ARG A 108 10.77 1.43 12.38
C ARG A 108 9.53 1.74 11.55
N ALA A 109 9.73 2.20 10.32
CA ALA A 109 8.67 2.54 9.37
C ALA A 109 8.86 1.76 8.07
N PHE A 110 7.73 1.36 7.47
CA PHE A 110 7.74 0.72 6.16
C PHE A 110 7.87 1.77 5.06
N SER A 111 8.72 1.50 4.08
CA SER A 111 9.11 2.48 3.06
C SER A 111 9.34 1.83 1.70
N ALA A 112 9.39 2.64 0.65
CA ALA A 112 9.74 2.20 -0.69
C ALA A 112 10.74 3.17 -1.31
N VAL A 113 11.73 2.62 -2.00
CA VAL A 113 12.53 3.35 -2.98
C VAL A 113 11.84 3.18 -4.33
N VAL A 114 11.59 4.27 -5.05
CA VAL A 114 10.77 4.28 -6.28
C VAL A 114 11.40 5.14 -7.36
N SER A 115 11.11 4.82 -8.62
CA SER A 115 11.51 5.66 -9.76
C SER A 115 10.80 7.01 -9.75
N ALA A 116 11.37 8.03 -10.39
CA ALA A 116 10.79 9.38 -10.37
C ALA A 116 9.40 9.44 -11.01
N ASN A 117 9.18 8.62 -12.04
CA ASN A 117 7.89 8.50 -12.74
C ASN A 117 6.89 7.55 -12.04
N TYR A 118 7.17 7.05 -10.84
CA TYR A 118 6.34 6.03 -10.18
C TYR A 118 4.87 6.44 -10.05
N PHE A 119 4.63 7.63 -9.51
CA PHE A 119 3.27 8.16 -9.31
C PHE A 119 2.59 8.51 -10.63
N GLU A 120 3.35 9.00 -11.62
CA GLU A 120 2.86 9.34 -12.95
C GLU A 120 2.38 8.10 -13.71
N VAL A 121 3.21 7.05 -13.77
CA VAL A 121 2.88 5.79 -14.45
C VAL A 121 1.68 5.10 -13.78
N LEU A 122 1.55 5.20 -12.46
CA LEU A 122 0.38 4.71 -11.74
C LEU A 122 -0.85 5.61 -11.92
N GLY A 123 -0.74 6.80 -12.52
CA GLY A 123 -1.85 7.75 -12.62
C GLY A 123 -2.36 8.23 -11.26
N VAL A 124 -1.46 8.32 -10.26
CA VAL A 124 -1.78 8.71 -8.89
C VAL A 124 -1.20 10.10 -8.63
N PRO A 125 -1.99 11.19 -8.80
CA PRO A 125 -1.51 12.52 -8.45
C PRO A 125 -1.29 12.64 -6.94
N LEU A 126 -0.21 13.32 -6.56
CA LEU A 126 0.04 13.63 -5.16
C LEU A 126 -1.01 14.61 -4.64
N LEU A 127 -1.37 14.47 -3.36
CA LEU A 127 -2.33 15.35 -2.70
C LEU A 127 -1.77 16.78 -2.56
N ARG A 128 -0.49 16.90 -2.23
CA ARG A 128 0.25 18.16 -2.11
C ARG A 128 1.72 17.97 -2.48
N GLY A 129 2.36 19.05 -2.89
CA GLY A 129 3.79 19.07 -3.26
C GLY A 129 4.03 18.55 -4.67
N ARG A 130 5.18 17.91 -4.88
CA ARG A 130 5.63 17.43 -6.19
C ARG A 130 6.17 16.00 -6.14
N GLY A 131 6.18 15.35 -7.31
CA GLY A 131 6.91 14.11 -7.52
C GLY A 131 8.43 14.32 -7.48
N PHE A 132 9.17 13.21 -7.56
CA PHE A 132 10.61 13.27 -7.73
C PHE A 132 10.97 13.72 -9.14
N THR A 133 12.13 14.37 -9.27
CA THR A 133 12.74 14.80 -10.53
C THR A 133 13.69 13.73 -11.06
N ALA A 134 14.08 13.82 -12.32
CA ALA A 134 15.04 12.89 -12.92
C ALA A 134 16.43 12.97 -12.26
N ASP A 135 16.83 14.16 -11.82
CA ASP A 135 18.12 14.36 -11.13
C ASP A 135 18.14 13.70 -9.76
N GLU A 136 16.98 13.63 -9.07
CA GLU A 136 16.83 12.97 -7.78
C GLU A 136 16.88 11.43 -7.87
N GLU A 137 16.56 10.85 -9.04
CA GLU A 137 16.64 9.40 -9.34
C GLU A 137 18.00 8.98 -9.94
N SER A 138 18.96 9.91 -10.01
CA SER A 138 20.25 9.63 -10.62
C SER A 138 21.17 8.89 -9.63
N PRO A 139 21.86 7.82 -10.05
CA PRO A 139 22.76 7.09 -9.17
C PRO A 139 23.79 8.00 -8.52
N GLY A 140 23.81 8.03 -7.19
CA GLY A 140 24.73 8.87 -6.41
C GLY A 140 24.28 10.32 -6.21
N ALA A 141 23.07 10.70 -6.62
CA ALA A 141 22.52 12.04 -6.35
C ALA A 141 22.49 12.36 -4.85
N ASP A 142 22.23 11.36 -4.01
CA ASP A 142 22.16 11.42 -2.54
C ASP A 142 21.31 12.62 -2.02
N LEU A 143 20.36 13.07 -2.85
CA LEU A 143 19.51 14.21 -2.55
C LEU A 143 18.52 13.81 -1.44
N PRO A 144 18.54 14.49 -0.29
CA PRO A 144 17.77 14.07 0.88
C PRO A 144 16.32 14.54 0.75
N VAL A 145 15.55 13.93 -0.15
CA VAL A 145 14.12 14.21 -0.36
C VAL A 145 13.26 12.97 -0.10
N VAL A 146 12.04 13.20 0.40
CA VAL A 146 11.10 12.13 0.72
C VAL A 146 9.67 12.56 0.39
N ILE A 147 8.88 11.63 -0.12
CA ILE A 147 7.41 11.78 -0.20
C ILE A 147 6.81 10.97 0.93
N VAL A 148 5.84 11.54 1.66
CA VAL A 148 5.20 10.89 2.80
C VAL A 148 3.79 10.45 2.47
N SER A 149 3.30 9.42 3.16
CA SER A 149 1.93 8.98 2.99
C SER A 149 0.93 9.95 3.60
N HIS A 150 -0.31 9.95 3.09
CA HIS A 150 -1.42 10.64 3.75
C HIS A 150 -1.61 10.22 5.21
N PHE A 151 -1.39 8.93 5.51
CA PHE A 151 -1.49 8.40 6.87
C PHE A 151 -0.48 9.05 7.81
N PHE A 152 0.78 9.17 7.38
CA PHE A 152 1.81 9.87 8.13
C PHE A 152 1.41 11.33 8.36
N TRP A 153 1.03 12.06 7.30
CA TRP A 153 0.61 13.46 7.40
C TRP A 153 -0.54 13.66 8.40
N ARG A 154 -1.55 12.78 8.38
CA ARG A 154 -2.68 12.82 9.32
C ARG A 154 -2.23 12.62 10.77
N ASN A 155 -1.33 11.66 11.00
CA ASN A 155 -0.80 11.36 12.34
C ASN A 155 0.15 12.44 12.85
N SER A 156 0.79 13.20 11.96
CA SER A 156 1.55 14.41 12.28
C SER A 156 0.67 15.65 12.51
N GLY A 157 -0.59 15.46 12.92
CA GLY A 157 -1.53 16.55 13.19
C GLY A 157 -2.09 17.23 11.94
N SER A 158 -1.97 16.63 10.76
CA SER A 158 -2.45 17.20 9.49
C SER A 158 -1.84 18.58 9.19
N ASN A 159 -0.58 18.81 9.60
CA ASN A 159 0.11 20.09 9.45
C ASN A 159 0.09 20.56 7.97
N PRO A 160 -0.52 21.71 7.66
CA PRO A 160 -0.58 22.20 6.27
C PRO A 160 0.79 22.57 5.69
N ASN A 161 1.77 22.84 6.55
CA ASN A 161 3.13 23.23 6.19
C ASN A 161 4.13 22.06 6.23
N LEU A 162 3.64 20.82 6.18
CA LEU A 162 4.52 19.65 6.23
C LEU A 162 5.43 19.55 4.99
N VAL A 163 4.93 19.93 3.82
CA VAL A 163 5.77 20.01 2.60
C VAL A 163 6.79 21.14 2.74
N GLY A 164 8.06 20.85 2.51
CA GLY A 164 9.19 21.74 2.72
C GLY A 164 9.86 21.61 4.10
N SER A 165 9.19 20.98 5.07
CA SER A 165 9.80 20.66 6.36
C SER A 165 10.75 19.47 6.26
N THR A 166 11.62 19.31 7.27
CA THR A 166 12.56 18.20 7.37
C THR A 166 12.11 17.13 8.36
N LEU A 167 12.51 15.89 8.09
CA LEU A 167 12.28 14.73 8.94
C LEU A 167 13.58 13.94 9.06
N ARG A 168 13.91 13.49 10.28
CA ARG A 168 15.07 12.63 10.50
C ARG A 168 14.72 11.17 10.20
N ILE A 169 15.44 10.58 9.25
CA ILE A 169 15.30 9.20 8.80
C ILE A 169 16.68 8.56 8.74
N ASN A 170 16.88 7.43 9.42
CA ASN A 170 18.17 6.75 9.56
C ASN A 170 19.29 7.71 10.00
N GLY A 171 18.97 8.66 10.90
CA GLY A 171 19.91 9.67 11.39
C GLY A 171 20.21 10.82 10.42
N ARG A 172 19.68 10.81 9.19
CA ARG A 172 19.85 11.88 8.19
C ARG A 172 18.58 12.72 8.06
N LEU A 173 18.72 14.01 7.77
CA LEU A 173 17.58 14.89 7.53
C LEU A 173 17.12 14.76 6.07
N PHE A 174 15.83 14.53 5.87
CA PHE A 174 15.17 14.50 4.56
C PHE A 174 14.11 15.60 4.48
N THR A 175 14.06 16.31 3.35
CA THR A 175 13.03 17.31 3.07
C THR A 175 11.79 16.63 2.49
N ILE A 176 10.63 16.89 3.08
CA ILE A 176 9.35 16.37 2.59
C ILE A 176 8.94 17.16 1.36
N VAL A 177 8.90 16.53 0.18
CA VAL A 177 8.59 17.21 -1.09
C VAL A 177 7.16 16.95 -1.58
N GLY A 178 6.47 15.97 -1.01
CA GLY A 178 5.10 15.65 -1.40
C GLY A 178 4.36 14.75 -0.42
N ILE A 179 3.04 14.69 -0.58
CA ILE A 179 2.12 13.87 0.23
C ILE A 179 1.26 13.02 -0.72
N THR A 180 1.21 11.70 -0.51
CA THR A 180 0.36 10.81 -1.32
C THR A 180 -1.13 11.03 -1.04
N PRO A 181 -2.05 10.64 -1.95
CA PRO A 181 -3.48 10.73 -1.69
C PRO A 181 -3.94 9.67 -0.68
N GLN A 182 -5.06 9.95 0.00
CA GLN A 182 -5.58 9.16 1.13
C GLN A 182 -5.71 7.65 0.86
N LYS A 183 -6.16 7.28 -0.34
CA LYS A 183 -6.42 5.87 -0.69
C LYS A 183 -5.17 5.13 -1.18
N PHE A 184 -4.06 5.83 -1.43
CA PHE A 184 -2.89 5.21 -2.04
C PHE A 184 -2.06 4.41 -1.05
N THR A 185 -1.84 3.13 -1.36
CA THR A 185 -1.08 2.17 -0.54
C THR A 185 0.10 1.55 -1.29
N GLY A 186 0.56 2.18 -2.38
CA GLY A 186 1.59 1.61 -3.25
C GLY A 186 1.05 0.61 -4.28
N ALA A 187 1.92 0.21 -5.21
CA ALA A 187 1.56 -0.66 -6.33
C ALA A 187 1.24 -2.11 -5.90
N ASN A 188 1.98 -2.64 -4.93
CA ASN A 188 1.94 -4.08 -4.62
C ASN A 188 1.38 -4.42 -3.24
N ALA A 189 1.31 -3.46 -2.32
CA ALA A 189 1.17 -3.78 -0.90
C ALA A 189 -0.25 -3.50 -0.35
N THR A 190 -0.75 -4.45 0.44
CA THR A 190 -1.95 -4.27 1.26
C THR A 190 -1.69 -3.33 2.44
N ILE A 191 -0.43 -3.25 2.88
CA ILE A 191 0.09 -2.25 3.84
C ILE A 191 1.01 -1.32 3.06
N GLY A 192 0.61 -0.07 2.87
CA GLY A 192 1.36 0.87 2.04
C GLY A 192 2.60 1.45 2.71
N PRO A 193 3.67 1.74 1.95
CA PRO A 193 4.80 2.52 2.45
C PRO A 193 4.36 3.85 3.06
N GLU A 194 4.93 4.19 4.22
CA GLU A 194 4.76 5.49 4.85
C GLU A 194 5.67 6.55 4.21
N PHE A 195 6.82 6.11 3.70
CA PHE A 195 7.84 6.97 3.10
C PHE A 195 8.26 6.42 1.74
N TYR A 196 8.40 7.31 0.78
CA TYR A 196 8.88 7.03 -0.56
C TYR A 196 10.16 7.83 -0.79
N PHE A 197 11.19 7.17 -1.31
CA PHE A 197 12.49 7.75 -1.65
C PHE A 197 12.73 7.58 -3.15
N PRO A 198 13.44 8.50 -3.81
CA PRO A 198 13.88 8.28 -5.18
C PRO A 198 14.95 7.17 -5.23
N LEU A 199 15.02 6.45 -6.36
CA LEU A 199 16.03 5.41 -6.66
C LEU A 199 17.46 5.93 -6.70
#